data_AF-A0A2S3X3W8-F1
#
_entry.id   AF-A0A2S3X3W8-F1
#
_cell.length_a   1.000
_cell.length_b   1.000
_cell.length_c   1.000
_cell.angle_alpha   90.00
_cell.angle_beta   90.00
_cell.angle_gamma   90.00
#
_symmetry.space_group_name_H-M   'P 1'
#
loop_
_entity.id
_entity.type
_entity.pdbx_description
1 polymer ?
#
loop_
_entity_poly.entity_id
_entity_poly.type
_entity_poly.pdbx_seq_one_letter_code
_entity_poly.pdbx_strand_id
1 'polypeptide(L)'
;MHELLRSLDLQPTIEAVQRDNRLDFARYALLREAADAKFHHLMGRVRNTVEQRPMDNLLVEQDLHELQQSCVRMSHLLQTSCLALRRLQLDVRDQRLAREALEGQIAYMQACLRRSLASFDQSA
;
A
#
# COMPACT_ATOMS: atom_id res chain seq x y z
N MET A 1 -3.92 -11.65 17.38
CA MET A 1 -3.75 -11.72 15.91
C MET A 1 -3.00 -10.50 15.38
N HIS A 2 -3.43 -9.27 15.66
CA HIS A 2 -2.73 -8.05 15.23
C HIS A 2 -1.25 -7.96 15.64
N GLU A 3 -0.87 -8.42 16.85
CA GLU A 3 0.53 -8.44 17.27
C GLU A 3 1.40 -9.41 16.46
N LEU A 4 0.86 -10.54 16.04
CA LEU A 4 1.57 -11.45 15.14
C LEU A 4 1.74 -10.81 13.77
N LEU A 5 0.67 -10.26 13.21
CA LEU A 5 0.67 -9.62 11.89
C LEU A 5 1.64 -8.43 11.80
N ARG A 6 1.73 -7.58 12.84
CA ARG A 6 2.69 -6.45 12.83
C ARG A 6 4.14 -6.92 12.85
N SER A 7 4.42 -8.07 13.47
CA SER A 7 5.77 -8.61 13.65
C SER A 7 6.29 -9.37 12.44
N LEU A 8 5.44 -9.60 11.44
CA LEU A 8 5.82 -10.32 10.24
C LEU A 8 6.84 -9.53 9.42
N ASP A 9 7.92 -10.22 9.07
CA ASP A 9 8.78 -9.83 7.98
C ASP A 9 8.07 -10.10 6.65
N LEU A 10 7.68 -9.03 5.98
CA LEU A 10 7.02 -9.09 4.67
C LEU A 10 8.01 -9.02 3.52
N GLN A 11 9.29 -8.78 3.79
CA GLN A 11 10.32 -8.56 2.78
C GLN A 11 10.36 -9.68 1.73
N PRO A 12 10.29 -10.98 2.10
CA PRO A 12 10.27 -12.06 1.10
C PRO A 12 9.04 -11.99 0.16
N THR A 13 7.90 -11.57 0.69
CA THR A 13 6.65 -11.44 -0.10
C THR A 13 6.68 -10.19 -0.98
N ILE A 14 7.24 -9.10 -0.48
CA ILE A 14 7.46 -7.86 -1.24
C ILE A 14 8.43 -8.10 -2.39
N GLU A 15 9.55 -8.77 -2.15
CA GLU A 15 10.52 -9.13 -3.20
C GLU A 15 9.90 -10.04 -4.26
N ALA A 16 9.05 -10.99 -3.86
CA ALA A 16 8.33 -11.82 -4.81
C ALA A 16 7.48 -10.98 -5.76
N VAL A 17 6.74 -9.99 -5.25
CA VAL A 17 5.96 -9.05 -6.08
C VAL A 17 6.86 -8.21 -6.98
N GLN A 18 8.00 -7.72 -6.47
CA GLN A 18 8.95 -6.92 -7.24
C GLN A 18 9.64 -7.69 -8.36
N ARG A 19 9.74 -9.02 -8.25
CA ARG A 19 10.22 -9.93 -9.30
C ARG A 19 9.08 -10.44 -10.20
N ASP A 20 7.94 -9.73 -10.24
CA ASP A 20 6.76 -10.04 -11.05
C ASP A 20 6.11 -11.41 -10.76
N ASN A 21 6.36 -11.99 -9.57
CA ASN A 21 5.70 -13.24 -9.20
C ASN A 21 4.25 -12.98 -8.80
N ARG A 22 3.34 -13.78 -9.39
CA ARG A 22 1.94 -13.79 -8.97
C ARG A 22 1.83 -14.40 -7.57
N LEU A 23 1.27 -13.62 -6.65
CA LEU A 23 0.90 -14.11 -5.32
C LEU A 23 -0.39 -14.94 -5.41
N ASP A 24 -0.50 -15.95 -4.56
CA ASP A 24 -1.78 -16.55 -4.23
C ASP A 24 -2.60 -15.63 -3.31
N PHE A 25 -3.86 -16.00 -3.09
CA PHE A 25 -4.77 -15.23 -2.26
C PHE A 25 -4.28 -15.04 -0.82
N ALA A 26 -3.65 -16.06 -0.23
CA ALA A 26 -3.19 -16.01 1.15
C ALA A 26 -2.04 -15.01 1.32
N ARG A 27 -1.03 -15.06 0.44
CA ARG A 27 0.09 -14.10 0.43
C ARG A 27 -0.37 -12.69 0.08
N TYR A 28 -1.32 -12.55 -0.84
CA TYR A 28 -1.96 -11.27 -1.15
C TYR A 28 -2.68 -10.68 0.09
N ALA A 29 -3.51 -11.47 0.76
CA ALA A 29 -4.22 -11.04 1.96
C ALA A 29 -3.23 -10.69 3.09
N LEU A 30 -2.17 -11.48 3.25
CA LEU A 30 -1.14 -11.26 4.25
C LEU A 30 -0.49 -9.88 4.14
N LEU A 31 -0.15 -9.44 2.92
CA LEU A 31 0.40 -8.10 2.69
C LEU A 31 -0.56 -6.99 3.17
N ARG A 32 -1.85 -7.14 2.88
CA ARG A 32 -2.89 -6.18 3.28
C ARG A 32 -3.04 -6.15 4.80
N GLU A 33 -3.28 -7.30 5.41
CA GLU A 33 -3.55 -7.41 6.86
C GLU A 33 -2.34 -6.98 7.69
N ALA A 34 -1.12 -7.30 7.24
CA ALA A 34 0.09 -6.89 7.94
C ALA A 34 0.38 -5.39 7.81
N ALA A 35 0.08 -4.78 6.64
CA ALA A 35 0.16 -3.32 6.50
C ALA A 35 -0.83 -2.61 7.42
N ASP A 36 -2.08 -3.09 7.49
CA ASP A 36 -3.11 -2.54 8.36
C ASP A 36 -2.72 -2.65 9.85
N ALA A 37 -2.23 -3.82 10.27
CA ALA A 37 -1.75 -4.03 11.63
C ALA A 37 -0.56 -3.11 12.01
N LYS A 38 0.33 -2.81 11.05
CA LYS A 38 1.46 -1.89 11.26
C LYS A 38 0.97 -0.44 11.41
N PHE A 39 0.01 0.01 10.59
CA PHE A 39 -0.63 1.32 10.75
C PHE A 39 -1.36 1.45 12.08
N HIS A 40 -2.15 0.45 12.46
CA HIS A 40 -2.86 0.44 13.74
C HIS A 40 -1.90 0.53 14.92
N HIS A 41 -0.80 -0.23 14.87
CA HIS A 41 0.23 -0.16 15.90
C HIS A 41 0.90 1.22 15.97
N LEU A 42 1.22 1.82 14.83
CA LEU A 42 1.82 3.16 14.77
C LEU A 42 0.89 4.23 15.36
N MET A 43 -0.39 4.23 15.00
CA MET A 43 -1.40 5.13 15.59
C MET A 43 -1.50 4.94 17.11
N GLY A 44 -1.50 3.69 17.59
CA GLY A 44 -1.50 3.39 19.03
C GLY A 44 -0.26 3.94 19.74
N ARG A 45 0.92 3.89 19.12
CA ARG A 45 2.13 4.50 19.67
C ARG A 45 2.05 6.02 19.74
N VAL A 46 1.57 6.68 18.68
CA VAL A 46 1.39 8.14 18.67
C VAL A 46 0.42 8.56 19.78
N ARG A 47 -0.71 7.86 19.92
CA ARG A 47 -1.68 8.06 21.01
C ARG A 47 -1.08 7.86 22.40
N ASN A 48 -0.20 6.89 22.60
CA ASN A 48 0.42 6.65 23.91
C ASN A 48 1.58 7.62 24.21
N THR A 49 2.09 8.33 23.19
CA THR A 49 3.11 9.39 23.37
C THR A 49 2.46 10.75 23.74
N VAL A 50 1.12 10.80 23.86
CA VAL A 50 0.29 11.98 24.17
C VAL A 50 0.56 12.61 25.54
N GLU A 51 1.27 11.94 26.44
CA GLU A 51 1.61 12.50 27.75
C GLU A 51 2.53 13.73 27.70
N GLN A 52 3.14 14.05 26.55
CA GLN A 52 4.13 15.14 26.43
C GLN A 52 3.71 16.34 25.55
N ARG A 53 2.87 16.17 24.50
CA ARG A 53 2.39 17.26 23.60
C ARG A 53 1.04 16.92 22.92
N PRO A 54 -0.11 17.30 23.51
CA PRO A 54 -1.42 16.81 23.06
C PRO A 54 -1.93 17.39 21.74
N MET A 55 -1.57 18.63 21.36
CA MET A 55 -2.06 19.24 20.11
C MET A 55 -1.29 18.79 18.86
N ASP A 56 0.03 18.66 18.95
CA ASP A 56 0.85 18.17 17.84
C ASP A 56 0.52 16.70 17.51
N ASN A 57 0.21 15.89 18.53
CA ASN A 57 -0.06 14.47 18.35
C ASN A 57 -1.45 14.19 17.74
N LEU A 58 -2.45 15.06 17.95
CA LEU A 58 -3.77 14.92 17.33
C LEU A 58 -3.69 15.10 15.81
N LEU A 59 -2.90 16.10 15.36
CA LEU A 59 -2.67 16.34 13.94
C LEU A 59 -1.93 15.16 13.30
N VAL A 60 -0.87 14.67 13.95
CA VAL A 60 -0.11 13.50 13.48
C VAL A 60 -0.99 12.25 13.37
N GLU A 61 -1.88 12.02 14.34
CA GLU A 61 -2.82 10.90 14.27
C GLU A 61 -3.79 11.04 13.09
N GLN A 62 -4.32 12.24 12.84
CA GLN A 62 -5.18 12.52 11.70
C GLN A 62 -4.44 12.27 10.38
N ASP A 63 -3.23 12.79 10.23
CA ASP A 63 -2.39 12.58 9.05
C ASP A 63 -2.11 11.10 8.79
N LEU A 64 -1.83 10.32 9.84
CA LEU A 64 -1.61 8.87 9.74
C LEU A 64 -2.87 8.12 9.30
N HIS A 65 -4.03 8.53 9.82
CA HIS A 65 -5.30 7.93 9.43
C HIS A 65 -5.65 8.28 7.97
N GLU A 66 -5.43 9.53 7.54
CA GLU A 66 -5.60 9.94 6.15
C GLU A 66 -4.66 9.20 5.20
N LEU A 67 -3.41 8.95 5.63
CA LEU A 67 -2.46 8.14 4.90
C LEU A 67 -2.96 6.69 4.73
N GLN A 68 -3.41 6.05 5.81
CA GLN A 68 -3.97 4.69 5.77
C GLN A 68 -5.16 4.61 4.80
N GLN A 69 -6.11 5.55 4.91
CA GLN A 69 -7.25 5.62 4.01
C GLN A 69 -6.84 5.81 2.55
N SER A 70 -5.83 6.64 2.29
CA SER A 70 -5.31 6.88 0.95
C SER A 70 -4.69 5.62 0.36
N CYS A 71 -3.92 4.84 1.14
CA CYS A 71 -3.40 3.54 0.72
C CYS A 71 -4.52 2.56 0.35
N VAL A 72 -5.57 2.47 1.18
CA VAL A 72 -6.73 1.60 0.90
C VAL A 72 -7.45 2.03 -0.39
N ARG A 73 -7.69 3.34 -0.55
CA ARG A 73 -8.32 3.90 -1.76
C ARG A 73 -7.51 3.56 -3.02
N MET A 74 -6.19 3.71 -2.99
CA MET A 74 -5.32 3.36 -4.12
C MET A 74 -5.42 1.87 -4.48
N SER A 75 -5.41 0.98 -3.49
CA SER A 75 -5.59 -0.47 -3.71
C SER A 75 -6.93 -0.79 -4.37
N HIS A 76 -8.02 -0.20 -3.85
CA HIS A 76 -9.35 -0.41 -4.42
C HIS A 76 -9.48 0.15 -5.84
N LEU A 77 -8.90 1.32 -6.12
CA LEU A 77 -8.89 1.89 -7.46
C LEU A 77 -8.20 0.95 -8.46
N LEU A 78 -7.01 0.42 -8.13
CA LEU A 78 -6.32 -0.55 -8.98
C LEU A 78 -7.16 -1.82 -9.23
N GLN A 79 -7.76 -2.39 -8.19
CA GLN A 79 -8.60 -3.59 -8.32
C GLN A 79 -9.81 -3.34 -9.21
N THR A 80 -10.51 -2.23 -8.99
CA THR A 80 -11.71 -1.86 -9.75
C THR A 80 -11.37 -1.51 -11.20
N SER A 81 -10.26 -0.83 -11.47
CA SER A 81 -9.76 -0.59 -12.82
C SER A 81 -9.45 -1.89 -13.57
N CYS A 82 -8.78 -2.86 -12.94
CA CYS A 82 -8.52 -4.16 -13.55
C CYS A 82 -9.81 -4.95 -13.83
N LEU A 83 -10.80 -4.86 -12.93
CA LEU A 83 -12.10 -5.50 -13.13
C LEU A 83 -12.91 -4.82 -14.24
N ALA A 84 -12.90 -3.49 -14.30
CA ALA A 84 -13.54 -2.71 -15.36
C ALA A 84 -12.95 -3.08 -16.72
N LEU A 85 -11.62 -3.17 -16.83
CA LEU A 85 -10.96 -3.57 -18.08
C LEU A 85 -11.42 -4.95 -18.57
N ARG A 86 -11.58 -5.92 -17.66
CA ARG A 86 -12.11 -7.25 -18.02
C ARG A 86 -13.56 -7.20 -18.53
N ARG A 87 -14.34 -6.21 -18.12
CA ARG A 87 -15.76 -6.06 -18.49
C ARG A 87 -15.98 -5.33 -19.81
N LEU A 88 -15.00 -4.56 -20.29
CA LEU A 88 -15.13 -3.72 -21.49
C LEU A 88 -15.24 -4.52 -22.81
N GLN A 89 -15.04 -5.84 -22.79
CA GLN A 89 -15.13 -6.73 -23.98
C GLN A 89 -14.35 -6.19 -25.20
N LEU A 90 -13.18 -5.60 -24.94
CA LEU A 90 -12.32 -5.02 -25.97
C LEU A 90 -11.78 -6.12 -26.90
N ASP A 91 -11.44 -5.73 -28.12
CA ASP A 91 -10.66 -6.61 -28.98
C ASP A 91 -9.24 -6.82 -28.44
N VAL A 92 -8.50 -7.77 -29.01
CA VAL A 92 -7.17 -8.16 -28.53
C VAL A 92 -6.17 -6.99 -28.57
N ARG A 93 -6.28 -6.10 -29.55
CA ARG A 93 -5.37 -4.95 -29.71
C ARG A 93 -5.67 -3.90 -28.66
N ASP A 94 -6.93 -3.55 -28.47
CA ASP A 94 -7.36 -2.56 -27.50
C ASP A 94 -7.16 -3.07 -26.06
N GLN A 95 -7.37 -4.36 -25.82
CA GLN A 95 -7.06 -5.00 -24.55
C GLN A 95 -5.55 -4.93 -24.24
N ARG A 96 -4.69 -5.11 -25.24
CA ARG A 96 -3.24 -4.97 -25.08
C ARG A 96 -2.86 -3.53 -24.75
N LEU A 97 -3.39 -2.56 -25.48
CA LEU A 97 -3.11 -1.14 -25.23
C LEU A 97 -3.57 -0.71 -23.83
N ALA A 98 -4.75 -1.13 -23.41
CA ALA A 98 -5.26 -0.84 -22.07
C ALA A 98 -4.43 -1.50 -20.97
N ARG A 99 -3.92 -2.72 -21.20
CA ARG A 99 -2.98 -3.39 -20.31
C ARG A 99 -1.68 -2.60 -20.18
N GLU A 100 -1.06 -2.21 -21.29
CA GLU A 100 0.17 -1.41 -21.32
C GLU A 100 -0.01 -0.08 -20.57
N ALA A 101 -1.16 0.59 -20.75
CA ALA A 101 -1.49 1.81 -20.03
C ALA A 101 -1.56 1.60 -18.51
N LEU A 102 -2.22 0.53 -18.05
CA LEU A 102 -2.28 0.19 -16.62
C LEU A 102 -0.91 -0.19 -16.04
N GLU A 103 -0.11 -0.95 -16.78
CA GLU A 103 1.26 -1.31 -16.38
C GLU A 103 2.13 -0.05 -16.24
N GLY A 104 2.01 0.91 -17.17
CA GLY A 104 2.68 2.21 -17.09
C GLY A 104 2.26 3.04 -15.87
N GLN A 105 0.96 3.07 -15.53
CA GLN A 105 0.47 3.77 -14.34
C GLN A 105 1.00 3.15 -13.04
N ILE A 106 1.05 1.81 -12.96
CA ILE A 106 1.63 1.11 -11.80
C ILE A 106 3.12 1.42 -11.67
N ALA A 107 3.88 1.36 -12.77
CA ALA A 107 5.30 1.69 -12.76
C ALA A 107 5.56 3.13 -12.32
N TYR A 108 4.75 4.09 -12.79
CA TYR A 108 4.82 5.49 -12.34
C TYR A 108 4.56 5.63 -10.84
N MET A 109 3.51 5.00 -10.31
CA MET A 109 3.23 5.03 -8.87
C MET A 109 4.37 4.41 -8.04
N GLN A 110 4.95 3.29 -8.50
CA GLN A 110 6.10 2.67 -7.85
C GLN A 110 7.33 3.59 -7.87
N ALA A 111 7.58 4.28 -8.98
CA ALA A 111 8.69 5.24 -9.10
C ALA A 111 8.51 6.43 -8.15
N CYS A 112 7.30 7.00 -8.07
CA CYS A 112 6.97 8.05 -7.11
C CYS A 112 7.19 7.60 -5.67
N LEU A 113 6.70 6.40 -5.32
CA LEU A 113 6.89 5.85 -3.98
C LEU A 113 8.37 5.67 -3.65
N ARG A 114 9.15 5.03 -4.53
CA ARG A 114 10.59 4.82 -4.32
C ARG A 114 11.34 6.15 -4.15
N ARG A 115 11.00 7.17 -4.95
CA ARG A 115 11.60 8.50 -4.85
C ARG A 115 11.33 9.14 -3.50
N SER A 116 10.09 9.06 -3.01
CA SER A 116 9.73 9.61 -1.70
C SER A 116 10.35 8.81 -0.55
N LEU A 117 10.34 7.47 -0.62
CA LEU A 117 10.91 6.64 0.43
C LEU A 117 12.42 6.83 0.58
N ALA A 118 13.15 7.02 -0.53
CA ALA A 118 14.59 7.30 -0.49
C ALA A 118 14.96 8.55 0.31
N SER A 119 14.04 9.53 0.44
CA SER A 119 14.26 10.70 1.30
C SER A 119 14.16 10.40 2.79
N PHE A 120 13.43 9.35 3.18
CA PHE A 120 13.35 8.93 4.58
C PHE A 120 14.65 8.25 5.03
N ASP A 121 15.30 7.48 4.14
CA ASP A 121 16.58 6.83 4.42
C ASP A 121 17.75 7.83 4.54
N GLN A 122 17.63 9.02 3.94
CA GLN A 122 18.63 10.10 4.03
C GLN A 122 18.42 11.01 5.25
N SER A 123 17.27 10.90 5.91
CA SER A 123 16.87 11.75 7.05
C SER A 123 16.96 11.02 8.40
N ALA A 124 17.44 9.77 8.42
CA ALA A 124 17.67 8.93 9.59
C ALA A 124 19.16 8.85 9.93
#